data_AF-A0A1V5MDS8-F1
#
_entry.id   AF-A0A1V5MDS8-F1
#
_cell.length_a   1.000
_cell.length_b   1.000
_cell.length_c   1.000
_cell.angle_alpha   90.00
_cell.angle_beta   90.00
_cell.angle_gamma   90.00
#
_symmetry.space_group_name_H-M   'P 1'
#
loop_
_entity.id
_entity.type
_entity.pdbx_description
1 polymer ?
#
loop_
_entity_poly.entity_id
_entity_poly.type
_entity_poly.pdbx_seq_one_letter_code
_entity_poly.pdbx_strand_id
1 'polypeptide(L)'
;MTEEQNSKVARVEMEITLPTIIEDPIKRQDGTILAVGDLVEYPEFGVGRIERIWCYDSVGTCFYVDFGNGVKEEIHPDFVRKVAKAK
;
A
#
# COMPACT_ATOMS: atom_id res chain seq x y z
N MET A 1 42.55 13.58 37.25
CA MET A 1 42.30 12.59 36.19
C MET A 1 40.81 12.64 35.90
N THR A 2 40.42 13.26 34.79
CA THR A 2 39.01 13.41 34.39
C THR A 2 38.75 12.39 33.28
N GLU A 3 37.99 11.35 33.59
CA GLU A 3 37.52 10.37 32.61
C GLU A 3 36.38 11.00 31.82
N GLU A 4 36.64 11.37 30.56
CA GLU A 4 35.60 11.73 29.61
C GLU A 4 34.75 10.48 29.28
N GLN A 5 33.50 10.50 29.76
CA GLN A 5 32.50 9.52 29.35
C GLN A 5 32.13 9.76 27.88
N ASN A 6 32.80 9.04 26.99
CA ASN A 6 32.47 8.99 25.58
C ASN A 6 31.15 8.21 25.39
N SER A 7 30.01 8.91 25.42
CA SER A 7 28.71 8.35 25.09
C SER A 7 28.68 7.91 23.63
N LYS A 8 28.92 6.61 23.38
CA LYS A 8 28.73 5.98 22.07
C LYS A 8 27.25 6.12 21.66
N VAL A 9 26.98 7.02 20.71
CA VAL A 9 25.67 7.12 20.04
C VAL A 9 25.44 5.81 19.29
N ALA A 10 24.41 5.05 19.70
CA ALA A 10 24.00 3.84 18.99
C ALA A 10 23.54 4.23 17.59
N ARG A 11 24.26 3.78 16.56
CA ARG A 11 23.81 3.89 15.18
C ARG A 11 22.91 2.69 14.91
N VAL A 12 21.63 2.95 14.72
CA VAL A 12 20.68 1.95 14.24
C VAL A 12 20.66 2.05 12.72
N GLU A 13 21.02 0.96 12.05
CA GLU A 13 20.84 0.84 10.60
C GLU A 13 19.38 0.47 10.35
N MET A 14 18.67 1.29 9.57
CA MET A 14 17.32 1.00 9.09
C MET A 14 17.42 0.62 7.61
N GLU A 15 17.01 -0.60 7.27
CA GLU A 15 16.81 -1.00 5.88
C GLU A 15 15.45 -0.52 5.40
N ILE A 16 15.43 0.27 4.31
CA ILE A 16 14.19 0.73 3.67
C ILE A 16 14.04 -0.03 2.36
N THR A 17 12.99 -0.85 2.27
CA THR A 17 12.61 -1.50 1.01
C THR A 17 11.72 -0.56 0.21
N LEU A 18 12.18 -0.13 -0.96
CA LEU A 18 11.39 0.68 -1.88
C LEU A 18 10.51 -0.22 -2.75
N PRO A 19 9.19 0.04 -2.86
CA PRO A 19 8.35 -0.70 -3.78
C PRO A 19 8.62 -0.28 -5.23
N THR A 20 8.35 -1.19 -6.15
CA THR A 20 8.14 -0.83 -7.55
C THR A 20 6.74 -0.24 -7.70
N ILE A 21 6.65 0.94 -8.30
CA ILE A 21 5.36 1.56 -8.64
C ILE A 21 4.85 0.92 -9.92
N ILE A 22 3.58 0.50 -9.91
CA ILE A 22 2.90 -0.05 -11.08
C ILE A 22 1.93 1.00 -11.61
N GLU A 23 2.14 1.43 -12.87
CA GLU A 23 1.25 2.39 -13.54
C GLU A 23 0.13 1.70 -14.33
N ASP A 24 0.37 0.47 -14.77
CA ASP A 24 -0.57 -0.31 -15.58
C ASP A 24 -1.69 -0.94 -14.73
N PRO A 25 -2.90 -1.14 -15.31
CA PRO A 25 -3.96 -1.89 -14.66
C PRO A 25 -3.57 -3.34 -14.35
N ILE A 26 -4.05 -3.85 -13.23
CA ILE A 26 -3.84 -5.23 -12.80
C ILE A 26 -5.05 -6.07 -13.16
N LYS A 27 -4.80 -7.16 -13.88
CA LYS A 27 -5.80 -8.18 -14.19
C LYS A 27 -5.71 -9.32 -13.19
N ARG A 28 -6.78 -9.52 -12.42
CA ARG A 28 -6.93 -10.68 -11.51
C ARG A 28 -7.25 -11.95 -12.30
N GLN A 29 -7.07 -13.10 -11.66
CA GLN A 29 -7.33 -14.42 -12.27
C GLN A 29 -8.79 -14.62 -12.67
N ASP A 30 -9.72 -13.99 -11.96
CA ASP A 30 -11.16 -13.98 -12.28
C ASP A 30 -11.51 -13.10 -13.50
N GLY A 31 -10.51 -12.43 -14.09
CA GLY A 31 -10.66 -11.51 -15.22
C GLY A 31 -10.97 -10.07 -14.84
N THR A 32 -11.16 -9.76 -13.56
CA THR A 32 -11.39 -8.39 -13.07
C THR A 32 -10.15 -7.54 -13.31
N ILE A 33 -10.34 -6.37 -13.92
CA ILE A 33 -9.28 -5.37 -14.12
C ILE A 33 -9.41 -4.29 -13.06
N LEU A 34 -8.33 -4.01 -12.34
CA LEU A 34 -8.24 -2.99 -11.29
C LEU A 34 -7.15 -1.98 -11.66
N ALA A 35 -7.50 -0.70 -11.65
CA ALA A 35 -6.61 0.40 -11.99
C ALA A 35 -6.67 1.51 -10.95
N VAL A 36 -5.66 2.38 -10.95
CA VAL A 36 -5.70 3.63 -10.19
C VAL A 36 -6.96 4.43 -10.56
N GLY A 37 -7.67 4.92 -9.55
CA GLY A 37 -8.92 5.65 -9.66
C GLY A 37 -10.18 4.79 -9.63
N ASP A 38 -10.06 3.46 -9.65
CA ASP A 38 -11.20 2.56 -9.43
C ASP A 38 -11.67 2.61 -7.96
N LEU A 39 -12.97 2.40 -7.78
CA LEU A 39 -13.57 2.20 -6.47
C LEU A 39 -13.54 0.72 -6.11
N VAL A 40 -13.14 0.42 -4.89
CA VAL A 40 -13.09 -0.93 -4.35
C VAL A 40 -13.68 -0.98 -2.95
N GLU A 41 -14.32 -2.09 -2.63
CA GLU A 41 -14.86 -2.36 -1.31
C GLU A 41 -13.91 -3.27 -0.54
N TYR A 42 -13.59 -2.87 0.69
CA TYR A 42 -12.86 -3.66 1.67
C TYR A 42 -13.76 -3.89 2.90
N PRO A 43 -13.88 -5.12 3.43
CA PRO A 43 -14.87 -5.43 4.47
C PRO A 43 -14.80 -4.56 5.73
N GLU A 44 -13.60 -4.11 6.11
CA GLU A 44 -13.39 -3.35 7.35
C GLU A 44 -13.70 -1.85 7.19
N PHE A 45 -13.42 -1.28 6.02
CA PHE A 45 -13.46 0.18 5.80
C PHE A 45 -14.52 0.63 4.78
N GLY A 46 -15.24 -0.32 4.16
CA GLY A 46 -16.25 -0.02 3.15
C GLY A 46 -15.61 0.32 1.79
N VAL A 47 -16.15 1.32 1.10
CA VAL A 47 -15.73 1.67 -0.26
C VAL A 47 -14.64 2.73 -0.24
N GLY A 48 -13.50 2.43 -0.85
CA GLY A 48 -12.39 3.35 -1.05
C GLY A 48 -11.98 3.46 -2.52
N ARG A 49 -11.06 4.38 -2.81
CA ARG A 49 -10.50 4.60 -4.15
C ARG A 49 -9.04 4.18 -4.18
N ILE A 50 -8.67 3.39 -5.18
CA ILE A 50 -7.26 3.08 -5.42
C ILE A 50 -6.54 4.36 -5.84
N GLU A 51 -5.57 4.81 -5.06
CA GLU A 51 -4.72 5.96 -5.41
C GLU A 51 -3.41 5.52 -6.06
N ARG A 52 -2.86 4.37 -5.65
CA ARG A 52 -1.61 3.83 -6.18
C ARG A 52 -1.60 2.31 -6.16
N ILE A 53 -0.73 1.73 -6.99
CA ILE A 53 -0.45 0.30 -7.02
C ILE A 53 1.06 0.12 -6.85
N TRP A 54 1.45 -0.70 -5.89
CA TRP A 54 2.83 -0.99 -5.53
C TRP A 54 3.09 -2.48 -5.62
N CYS A 55 4.34 -2.86 -5.86
CA CYS A 55 4.80 -4.23 -5.74
C CYS A 55 6.09 -4.26 -4.93
N TYR A 56 6.07 -5.02 -3.85
CA TYR A 56 7.24 -5.32 -3.04
C TYR A 56 7.72 -6.73 -3.36
N ASP A 57 9.02 -6.97 -3.46
CA ASP A 57 9.56 -8.31 -3.75
C ASP A 57 9.16 -9.35 -2.70
N SER A 58 8.94 -8.93 -1.45
CA SER A 58 8.58 -9.80 -0.33
C SER A 58 7.09 -10.04 -0.14
N VAL A 59 6.23 -9.11 -0.59
CA VAL A 59 4.78 -9.12 -0.32
C VAL A 59 3.96 -9.30 -1.61
N GLY A 60 4.54 -8.93 -2.75
CA GLY A 60 3.85 -8.84 -4.03
C GLY A 60 3.09 -7.52 -4.18
N THR A 61 2.07 -7.56 -5.03
CA THR A 61 1.24 -6.40 -5.36
C THR A 61 0.36 -5.97 -4.20
N CYS A 62 0.31 -4.67 -3.94
CA CYS A 62 -0.59 -4.02 -2.98
C CYS A 62 -1.23 -2.78 -3.61
N PHE A 63 -2.45 -2.45 -3.18
CA PHE A 63 -3.12 -1.19 -3.50
C PHE A 63 -3.05 -0.24 -2.33
N TYR A 64 -2.68 1.00 -2.61
CA TYR A 64 -2.87 2.10 -1.67
C TYR A 64 -4.26 2.68 -1.89
N VAL A 65 -5.15 2.50 -0.91
CA VAL A 65 -6.58 2.82 -1.02
C VAL A 65 -6.95 3.92 -0.03
N ASP A 66 -7.62 4.97 -0.53
CA ASP A 66 -8.20 6.05 0.29
C ASP A 66 -9.70 5.77 0.54
N PHE A 67 -10.06 5.58 1.80
CA PHE A 67 -11.45 5.37 2.25
C PHE A 67 -12.15 6.66 2.68
N GLY A 68 -11.48 7.81 2.57
CA GLY A 68 -11.95 9.11 3.03
C GLY A 68 -11.63 9.36 4.50
N ASN A 69 -11.88 10.60 4.94
CA ASN A 69 -11.64 11.05 6.34
C ASN A 69 -10.21 10.81 6.86
N GLY A 70 -9.23 10.77 5.95
CA GLY A 70 -7.82 10.53 6.30
C GLY A 70 -7.46 9.07 6.51
N VAL A 71 -8.38 8.12 6.29
CA VAL A 71 -8.12 6.68 6.40
C VAL A 71 -7.56 6.17 5.07
N LYS A 72 -6.29 5.74 5.09
CA LYS A 72 -5.59 5.20 3.93
C LYS A 72 -4.84 3.94 4.31
N GLU A 73 -4.97 2.89 3.50
CA GLU A 73 -4.42 1.57 3.81
C GLU A 73 -3.80 0.90 2.59
N GLU A 74 -2.79 0.06 2.84
CA GLU A 74 -2.19 -0.83 1.85
C GLU A 74 -2.89 -2.19 1.91
N ILE A 75 -3.57 -2.56 0.82
CA ILE A 75 -4.42 -3.75 0.78
C ILE A 75 -4.03 -4.63 -0.40
N HIS A 76 -3.86 -5.93 -0.14
CA HIS A 76 -3.62 -6.91 -1.20
C HIS A 76 -4.84 -6.98 -2.15
N PRO A 77 -4.64 -7.07 -3.48
CA PRO A 77 -5.72 -7.06 -4.47
C PRO A 77 -6.80 -8.11 -4.26
N ASP A 78 -6.48 -9.22 -3.59
CA ASP A 78 -7.43 -10.30 -3.33
C ASP A 78 -8.46 -10.00 -2.25
N PHE A 79 -8.19 -9.05 -1.37
CA PHE A 79 -9.10 -8.70 -0.28
C PHE A 79 -10.09 -7.60 -0.63
N VAL A 80 -10.04 -7.07 -1.85
CA VAL A 80 -10.94 -6.02 -2.31
C VAL A 80 -11.86 -6.50 -3.43
N ARG A 81 -13.05 -5.92 -3.49
CA ARG A 81 -14.02 -6.13 -4.56
C ARG A 81 -14.19 -4.87 -5.39
N LYS A 82 -14.07 -4.95 -6.72
CA LYS A 82 -14.32 -3.80 -7.59
C LYS A 82 -15.78 -3.36 -7.49
N VAL A 83 -16.00 -2.06 -7.29
CA VAL A 83 -17.33 -1.45 -7.27
C VAL A 83 -17.60 -0.82 -8.63
N ALA A 84 -18.77 -1.10 -9.20
CA ALA A 84 -19.19 -0.47 -10.45
C ALA A 84 -19.36 1.05 -10.21
N LYS A 85 -18.84 1.88 -11.12
CA LYS A 85 -19.16 3.31 -11.11
C LYS A 85 -20.67 3.46 -11.30
N ALA A 86 -21.33 4.21 -10.42
CA ALA A 86 -22.71 4.63 -10.64
C ALA A 86 -22.76 5.39 -11.98
N LYS A 87 -23.72 5.01 -12.84
CA LYS A 87 -23.96 5.66 -14.14
C LYS A 87 -24.54 7.05 -13.96
#